data_AF-A0A4R2QWT0-F1
#
_entry.id   AF-A0A4R2QWT0-F1
#
_cell.length_a   1.000
_cell.length_b   1.000
_cell.length_c   1.000
_cell.angle_alpha   90.00
_cell.angle_beta   90.00
_cell.angle_gamma   90.00
#
_symmetry.space_group_name_H-M   'P 1'
#
loop_
_entity.id
_entity.type
_entity.pdbx_description
1 polymer ?
#
loop_
_entity_poly.entity_id
_entity_poly.type
_entity_poly.pdbx_seq_one_letter_code
_entity_poly.pdbx_strand_id
1 'polypeptide(L)' 'MGALDKATWFKSSHSGVSNGCVEVAYTTRVVGVRDTKNRVAGRLELDRAAFANFLSALK' A
#
# COMPACT_ATOMS: atom_id res chain seq x y z
N MET A 1 -0.55 -18.63 1.32
CA MET A 1 0.20 -17.64 2.13
C MET A 1 0.84 -16.68 1.17
N GLY A 2 0.15 -15.56 0.92
CA GLY A 2 0.61 -14.48 0.06
C GLY A 2 1.73 -13.67 0.72
N ALA A 3 2.53 -13.02 -0.11
CA ALA A 3 3.69 -12.24 0.34
C ALA A 3 3.34 -11.12 1.34
N LEU A 4 2.10 -10.63 1.35
CA LEU A 4 1.63 -9.57 2.24
C LEU A 4 1.09 -10.06 3.59
N ASP A 5 0.93 -11.36 3.81
CA ASP A 5 0.34 -11.89 5.05
C ASP A 5 1.26 -11.68 6.27
N LYS A 6 2.57 -11.56 6.03
CA LYS A 6 3.59 -11.26 7.06
C LYS A 6 4.21 -9.87 6.91
N ALA A 7 3.65 -9.02 6.05
CA ALA A 7 4.24 -7.72 5.77
C ALA A 7 3.93 -6.71 6.88
N THR A 8 4.90 -5.84 7.18
CA THR A 8 4.72 -4.74 8.12
C THR A 8 3.98 -3.60 7.42
N TRP A 9 2.73 -3.39 7.83
CA TRP A 9 1.89 -2.29 7.34
C TRP A 9 2.16 -1.03 8.14
N PHE A 10 2.28 0.10 7.46
CA PHE A 10 2.36 1.41 8.10
C PHE A 10 1.38 2.38 7.44
N LYS A 11 0.83 3.28 8.23
CA LYS A 11 -0.06 4.33 7.75
C LYS A 11 0.76 5.41 7.05
N SER A 12 0.32 5.86 5.89
CA SER A 12 0.98 6.96 5.17
C SER A 12 0.88 8.27 5.96
N SER A 13 1.96 9.06 5.97
CA SER A 13 2.00 10.41 6.56
C SER A 13 1.05 11.39 5.87
N HIS A 14 0.64 11.11 4.63
CA HIS A 14 -0.35 11.89 3.89
C HIS A 14 -1.80 11.57 4.30
N SER A 15 -2.00 10.63 5.22
CA SER A 15 -3.32 10.29 5.74
C SER A 15 -3.77 11.29 6.81
N GLY A 16 -4.59 12.25 6.41
CA GLY A 16 -5.20 13.24 7.31
C GLY A 16 -6.41 12.69 8.09
N VAL A 17 -6.83 13.45 9.11
CA VAL A 17 -8.01 13.12 9.95
C VAL A 17 -9.30 13.08 9.12
N SER A 18 -9.42 13.95 8.12
CA SER A 18 -10.66 14.11 7.36
C SER A 18 -10.76 13.18 6.14
N ASN A 19 -9.72 12.96 5.33
CA ASN A 19 -9.84 12.19 4.08
C ASN A 19 -8.58 11.38 3.70
N GLY A 20 -8.79 10.22 3.07
CA GLY A 20 -7.74 9.44 2.38
C GLY A 20 -6.76 8.66 3.27
N CYS A 21 -7.25 7.89 4.25
CA CYS A 21 -6.36 7.07 5.08
C CYS A 21 -5.91 5.81 4.33
N VAL A 22 -4.63 5.74 3.99
CA VAL A 22 -4.03 4.58 3.31
C VAL A 22 -2.92 3.95 4.16
N GLU A 23 -2.88 2.63 4.16
CA GLU A 23 -1.77 1.84 4.67
C GLU A 23 -0.99 1.24 3.51
N VAL A 24 0.33 1.26 3.64
CA VAL A 24 1.26 0.68 2.66
C VAL A 24 2.11 -0.36 3.37
N ALA A 25 2.46 -1.44 2.65
CA ALA A 25 3.41 -2.43 3.10
C ALA A 25 4.42 -2.72 1.99
N TYR A 26 5.70 -2.65 2.33
CA TYR A 26 6.78 -3.01 1.42
C TYR A 26 7.26 -4.42 1.73
N THR A 27 7.34 -5.25 0.70
CA THR A 27 8.04 -6.54 0.76
C THR A 27 9.17 -6.56 -0.27
N THR A 28 9.84 -7.70 -0.37
CA THR A 28 10.92 -7.91 -1.34
C THR A 28 10.45 -7.89 -2.79
N ARG A 29 9.22 -8.35 -3.06
CA ARG A 29 8.69 -8.47 -4.43
C ARG A 29 7.45 -7.63 -4.70
N VAL A 30 6.63 -7.40 -3.68
CA VAL A 30 5.35 -6.70 -3.84
C VAL A 30 5.21 -5.52 -2.90
N VAL A 31 4.43 -4.54 -3.33
CA VAL A 31 3.92 -3.43 -2.52
C VAL A 31 2.42 -3.64 -2.32
N GLY A 32 2.02 -3.67 -1.06
CA GLY A 32 0.62 -3.70 -0.65
C GLY A 32 0.11 -2.29 -0.43
N VAL A 33 -1.06 -1.96 -0.97
CA VAL A 33 -1.77 -0.70 -0.67
C VAL A 33 -3.19 -1.03 -0.28
N ARG A 34 -3.66 -0.50 0.84
CA ARG A 34 -5.06 -0.68 1.27
C ARG A 34 -5.62 0.56 1.95
N ASP A 35 -6.93 0.65 1.95
CA ASP A 35 -7.64 1.66 2.71
C ASP A 35 -7.60 1.33 4.21
N THR A 36 -7.16 2.28 5.04
CA THR A 36 -7.10 2.09 6.49
C THR A 36 -8.48 1.92 7.10
N LYS A 37 -9.50 2.59 6.55
CA LYS A 37 -10.87 2.61 7.08
C LYS A 37 -11.67 1.38 6.67
N ASN A 38 -11.30 0.72 5.58
CA ASN A 38 -11.99 -0.43 5.02
C ASN A 38 -11.01 -1.57 4.68
N ARG A 39 -10.44 -2.17 5.72
CA ARG A 39 -9.50 -3.30 5.60
C ARG A 39 -10.15 -4.57 5.01
N VAL A 40 -11.49 -4.70 5.12
CA VAL A 40 -12.23 -5.87 4.65
C VAL A 40 -12.49 -5.85 3.14
N ALA A 41 -12.44 -4.67 2.51
CA ALA A 41 -12.53 -4.53 1.05
C ALA A 41 -11.31 -5.11 0.30
N GLY A 42 -10.27 -5.53 1.03
CA GLY A 42 -9.07 -6.13 0.46
C GLY A 42 -7.92 -5.13 0.32
N ARG A 43 -6.97 -5.48 -0.54
CA ARG A 43 -5.72 -4.76 -0.75
C ARG A 43 -5.29 -4.88 -2.20
N LEU A 44 -4.65 -3.84 -2.73
CA LEU A 44 -3.94 -3.91 -3.99
C LEU A 44 -2.57 -4.53 -3.74
N GLU A 45 -2.20 -5.50 -4.56
CA GLU A 45 -0.86 -6.08 -4.59
C GLU A 45 -0.20 -5.71 -5.91
N LEU A 46 0.89 -4.95 -5.84
CA LEU A 46 1.60 -4.43 -7.00
C LEU A 46 3.02 -5.00 -6.99
N ASP A 47 3.57 -5.33 -8.15
CA ASP A 47 5.01 -5.62 -8.23
C ASP A 47 5.81 -4.37 -7.81
N ARG A 48 6.93 -4.59 -7.10
CA ARG A 48 7.74 -3.49 -6.56
C ARG A 48 8.33 -2.59 -7.65
N ALA A 49 8.76 -3.13 -8.78
CA ALA A 49 9.28 -2.34 -9.88
C ALA A 49 8.16 -1.56 -10.58
N ALA A 50 7.00 -2.19 -10.77
CA ALA A 50 5.82 -1.51 -11.32
C ALA A 50 5.37 -0.34 -10.44
N PHE A 51 5.36 -0.51 -9.12
CA PHE A 51 5.00 0.55 -8.18
C PHE A 51 5.99 1.72 -8.23
N ALA A 52 7.30 1.45 -8.31
CA ALA A 52 8.31 2.48 -8.44
C ALA A 52 8.16 3.28 -9.74
N ASN A 53 7.91 2.59 -10.86
CA ASN A 53 7.66 3.22 -12.14
C ASN A 53 6.40 4.09 -12.10
N PHE A 54 5.32 3.58 -11.51
CA PHE A 54 4.09 4.34 -11.32
C PHE A 54 4.35 5.65 -10.55
N LEU A 55 5.06 5.58 -9.43
CA LEU A 55 5.40 6.78 -8.66
C LEU A 55 6.25 7.77 -9.44
N SER A 56 7.21 7.30 -10.25
CA SER A 56 8.02 8.19 -11.10
C SER A 56 7.24 8.87 -12.23
N ALA A 57 6.10 8.29 -12.63
CA ALA A 57 5.23 8.82 -13.67
C ALA A 57 4.21 9.85 -13.12
N LEU A 58 3.99 9.87 -11.80
CA LEU A 58 3.18 10.88 -11.14
C LEU A 58 4.01 12.17 -10.97
N LYS A 59 3.40 13.31 -11.31
CA LYS A 59 4.02 14.63 -11.28
C LYS A 59 3.31 15.54 -10.31
#